data_AF-A0A4Q5IX02-F1
#
_entry.id   AF-A0A4Q5IX02-F1
#
_cell.length_a   1.000
_cell.length_b   1.000
_cell.length_c   1.000
_cell.angle_alpha   90.00
_cell.angle_beta   90.00
_cell.angle_gamma   90.00
#
_symmetry.space_group_name_H-M   'P 1'
#
loop_
_entity.id
_entity.type
_entity.pdbx_description
1 polymer ?
#
loop_
_entity_poly.entity_id
_entity_poly.type
_entity_poly.pdbx_seq_one_letter_code
_entity_poly.pdbx_strand_id
1 'polypeptide(L)'
;MLRAGRDEGRDLEEALGGLALIFGRPRSAGRVGPYFTCKEANLIALVLVASRHYDAAIVWLDEHAASDTEEDLHGDPDFDAARYIRGDG
;
A
#
# COMPACT_ATOMS: atom_id res chain seq x y z
N MET A 1 15.99 26.41 -9.79
CA MET A 1 14.97 25.34 -9.78
C MET A 1 15.35 24.19 -8.83
N LEU A 2 15.70 24.46 -7.56
CA LEU A 2 16.15 23.44 -6.57
C LEU A 2 15.35 23.47 -5.25
N ARG A 3 14.17 24.11 -5.27
CA ARG A 3 13.25 24.21 -4.11
C ARG A 3 12.02 23.33 -4.26
N ALA A 4 11.42 23.25 -5.45
CA ALA A 4 10.24 22.41 -5.73
C ALA A 4 10.42 20.95 -5.25
N GLY A 5 11.49 20.27 -5.66
CA GLY A 5 11.73 18.88 -5.25
C GLY A 5 12.07 18.66 -3.76
N ARG A 6 12.36 19.72 -3.00
CA ARG A 6 12.65 19.63 -1.55
C ARG A 6 11.41 19.86 -0.70
N ASP A 7 10.43 20.58 -1.24
CA ASP A 7 9.14 20.81 -0.62
C ASP A 7 8.22 19.62 -0.92
N GLU A 8 8.19 19.16 -2.18
CA GLU A 8 7.49 17.94 -2.60
C GLU A 8 7.93 16.69 -1.80
N GLY A 9 9.24 16.56 -1.52
CA GLY A 9 9.75 15.46 -0.70
C GLY A 9 9.28 15.50 0.76
N ARG A 10 9.14 16.70 1.33
CA ARG A 10 8.63 16.89 2.70
C ARG A 10 7.13 16.64 2.78
N ASP A 11 6.37 17.10 1.78
CA ASP A 11 4.93 16.89 1.70
C ASP A 11 4.61 15.38 1.58
N LEU A 12 5.41 14.64 0.81
CA LEU A 12 5.30 13.18 0.71
C LEU A 12 5.64 12.49 2.04
N GLU A 13 6.71 12.90 2.71
CA GLU A 13 7.10 12.36 4.03
C GLU A 13 6.03 12.62 5.10
N GLU A 14 5.43 13.81 5.10
CA GLU A 14 4.33 14.17 6.01
C GLU A 14 3.06 13.36 5.72
N ALA A 15 2.70 13.20 4.44
CA ALA A 15 1.57 12.37 4.03
C ALA A 15 1.77 10.89 4.43
N LEU A 16 2.99 10.36 4.25
CA LEU A 16 3.37 9.02 4.68
C LEU A 16 3.34 8.86 6.20
N GLY A 17 3.81 9.85 6.94
CA GLY A 17 3.71 9.90 8.40
C GLY A 17 2.26 9.90 8.88
N GLY A 18 1.38 10.65 8.20
CA GLY A 18 -0.07 10.64 8.45
C GLY A 18 -0.71 9.27 8.22
N LEU A 19 -0.35 8.61 7.11
CA LEU A 19 -0.81 7.25 6.78
C LEU A 19 -0.38 6.25 7.85
N ALA A 20 0.91 6.26 8.21
CA ALA A 20 1.47 5.38 9.24
C ALA A 20 0.80 5.58 10.61
N LEU A 21 0.48 6.83 10.97
CA LEU A 21 -0.17 7.16 12.24
C LEU A 21 -1.62 6.67 12.31
N ILE A 22 -2.35 6.67 11.18
CA ILE A 22 -3.71 6.11 11.10
C ILE A 22 -3.67 4.59 11.28
N PHE A 23 -2.77 3.89 10.59
CA PHE A 23 -2.64 2.43 10.69
C PHE A 23 -1.99 1.95 11.99
N GLY A 24 -1.14 2.76 12.62
CA GLY A 24 -0.56 2.46 13.93
C GLY A 24 -1.57 2.43 15.08
N ARG A 25 -2.84 2.80 14.84
CA ARG A 25 -3.94 2.74 15.82
C ARG A 25 -4.78 1.49 15.58
N PRO A 26 -4.73 0.46 16.45
CA PRO A 26 -5.43 -0.81 16.22
C PRO A 26 -6.94 -0.68 15.98
N ARG A 27 -7.60 0.27 16.66
CA ARG A 27 -9.03 0.55 16.47
C ARG A 27 -9.33 1.17 15.10
N SER A 28 -8.45 2.02 14.58
CA SER A 28 -8.60 2.60 13.25
C SER A 28 -8.27 1.55 12.20
N ALA A 29 -7.15 0.84 12.33
CA ALA A 29 -6.76 -0.23 11.43
C ALA A 29 -7.83 -1.32 11.33
N GLY A 30 -8.36 -1.82 12.45
CA GLY A 30 -9.43 -2.82 12.45
C GLY A 30 -10.78 -2.31 11.94
N ARG A 31 -11.01 -0.99 11.92
CA ARG A 31 -12.23 -0.40 11.34
C ARG A 31 -12.11 -0.11 9.85
N VAL A 32 -10.94 0.30 9.38
CA VAL A 32 -10.76 0.78 8.00
C VAL A 32 -10.14 -0.30 7.11
N GLY A 33 -9.23 -1.12 7.65
CA GLY A 33 -8.52 -2.18 6.93
C GLY A 33 -9.45 -3.12 6.14
N PRO A 34 -10.52 -3.67 6.75
CA PRO A 34 -11.45 -4.55 6.03
C PRO A 34 -12.25 -3.91 4.90
N TYR A 35 -12.22 -2.57 4.77
CA TYR A 35 -12.93 -1.85 3.72
C TYR A 35 -11.99 -1.23 2.67
N PHE A 36 -10.68 -1.51 2.76
CA PHE A 36 -9.77 -1.15 1.68
C PHE A 36 -10.17 -1.89 0.41
N THR A 37 -10.33 -1.15 -0.67
CA THR A 37 -10.47 -1.75 -2.00
C THR A 37 -9.11 -2.22 -2.53
N CYS A 38 -9.08 -3.20 -3.45
CA CYS A 38 -7.83 -3.59 -4.11
C CYS A 38 -7.11 -2.41 -4.75
N LYS A 39 -7.87 -1.45 -5.29
CA LYS A 39 -7.34 -0.21 -5.86
C LYS A 39 -6.60 0.64 -4.83
N GLU A 40 -7.17 0.82 -3.64
CA GLU A 40 -6.54 1.60 -2.56
C GLU A 40 -5.31 0.87 -2.01
N ALA A 41 -5.38 -0.46 -1.90
CA ALA A 41 -4.23 -1.28 -1.51
C ALA A 41 -3.06 -1.15 -2.52
N ASN A 42 -3.37 -1.15 -3.82
CA ASN A 42 -2.40 -0.95 -4.90
C ASN A 42 -1.72 0.42 -4.86
N LEU A 43 -2.47 1.47 -4.52
CA LEU A 43 -1.89 2.82 -4.39
C LEU A 43 -0.89 2.89 -3.23
N ILE A 44 -1.17 2.23 -2.11
CA ILE A 44 -0.22 2.16 -0.99
C ILE A 44 1.01 1.36 -1.38
N ALA A 45 0.84 0.22 -2.05
CA ALA A 45 1.95 -0.58 -2.57
C ALA A 45 2.83 0.22 -3.54
N LEU A 46 2.24 1.02 -4.42
CA LEU A 46 2.95 1.90 -5.35
C LEU A 46 3.83 2.91 -4.60
N VAL A 47 3.31 3.51 -3.52
CA VAL A 47 4.07 4.47 -2.71
C VAL A 47 5.26 3.77 -2.04
N LEU A 48 5.05 2.57 -1.48
CA LEU A 48 6.13 1.78 -0.87
C LEU A 48 7.23 1.41 -1.89
N VAL A 49 6.83 1.02 -3.10
CA VAL A 49 7.75 0.77 -4.22
C VAL A 49 8.53 2.03 -4.61
N ALA A 50 7.85 3.16 -4.75
CA ALA A 50 8.48 4.45 -5.09
C ALA A 50 9.50 4.89 -4.04
N SER A 51 9.24 4.58 -2.76
CA SER A 51 10.15 4.81 -1.64
C SER A 51 11.24 3.74 -1.47
N ARG A 52 11.36 2.79 -2.41
CA ARG A 52 12.34 1.68 -2.41
C ARG A 52 12.14 0.66 -1.28
N HIS A 53 10.92 0.51 -0.80
CA HIS A 53 10.53 -0.48 0.21
C HIS A 53 9.74 -1.65 -0.41
N TYR A 54 10.38 -2.37 -1.35
CA TYR A 54 9.74 -3.43 -2.14
C TYR A 54 9.18 -4.57 -1.27
N ASP A 55 9.95 -5.08 -0.30
CA ASP A 55 9.49 -6.17 0.57
C ASP A 55 8.26 -5.77 1.38
N ALA A 56 8.19 -4.50 1.81
CA ALA A 56 7.03 -3.97 2.53
C ALA A 56 5.81 -3.85 1.63
N ALA A 57 6.00 -3.50 0.36
CA ALA A 57 4.91 -3.47 -0.63
C ALA A 57 4.34 -4.86 -0.91
N ILE A 58 5.21 -5.88 -0.98
CA ILE A 58 4.81 -7.29 -1.16
C ILE A 58 3.99 -7.76 0.03
N VAL A 59 4.53 -7.63 1.25
CA VAL A 59 3.83 -8.03 2.48
C VAL A 59 2.49 -7.30 2.62
N TRP A 60 2.43 -6.02 2.26
CA TRP A 60 1.18 -5.26 2.29
C TRP A 60 0.10 -5.84 1.36
N LEU A 61 0.44 -6.17 0.12
CA LEU A 61 -0.52 -6.73 -0.83
C LEU A 61 -0.88 -8.18 -0.50
N ASP A 62 0.07 -8.99 -0.03
CA ASP A 62 -0.19 -10.37 0.40
C ASP A 62 -1.19 -10.41 1.57
N GLU A 63 -0.99 -9.57 2.59
CA GLU A 63 -1.89 -9.50 3.74
C GLU A 63 -3.27 -8.95 3.37
N HIS A 64 -3.32 -7.98 2.45
CA HIS A 64 -4.59 -7.48 1.93
C HIS A 64 -5.35 -8.57 1.17
N ALA A 65 -4.68 -9.28 0.26
CA ALA A 65 -5.23 -10.40 -0.52
C ALA A 65 -5.76 -11.52 0.39
N ALA A 66 -4.99 -11.92 1.41
CA ALA A 66 -5.36 -12.94 2.37
C ALA A 66 -6.58 -12.56 3.25
N SER A 67 -6.84 -11.25 3.40
CA SER A 67 -7.97 -10.72 4.16
C SER A 67 -9.21 -10.44 3.32
N ASP A 68 -9.09 -10.51 1.98
CA ASP A 68 -10.18 -10.24 1.06
C ASP A 68 -11.13 -11.44 0.95
N THR A 69 -12.43 -11.15 0.92
CA THR A 69 -13.50 -12.16 0.94
C THR A 69 -14.43 -12.10 -0.27
N GLU A 70 -14.24 -11.13 -1.18
CA GLU A 70 -15.07 -10.98 -2.39
C GLU A 70 -14.25 -11.00 -3.70
N GLU A 71 -14.96 -11.13 -4.82
CA GLU A 71 -14.52 -11.29 -6.22
C GLU A 71 -13.71 -10.09 -6.79
N ASP A 72 -12.71 -9.56 -6.09
CA ASP A 72 -11.79 -8.54 -6.60
C ASP A 72 -10.41 -9.15 -6.96
N LEU A 73 -9.61 -8.38 -7.70
CA LEU A 73 -8.36 -8.76 -8.39
C LEU A 73 -7.32 -9.50 -7.53
N HIS A 74 -7.35 -9.33 -6.19
CA HIS A 74 -6.41 -9.96 -5.27
C HIS A 74 -7.00 -11.15 -4.50
N GLY A 75 -8.30 -11.45 -4.64
CA GLY A 75 -8.92 -12.62 -4.01
C GLY A 75 -8.63 -13.95 -4.72
N ASP A 76 -7.88 -13.93 -5.83
CA ASP A 76 -7.47 -15.13 -6.55
C ASP A 76 -6.43 -15.92 -5.74
N PRO A 77 -6.63 -17.23 -5.48
CA PRO A 77 -5.66 -18.06 -4.77
C PRO A 77 -4.29 -18.17 -5.47
N ASP A 78 -4.21 -17.87 -6.77
CA ASP A 78 -2.96 -17.82 -7.54
C ASP A 78 -2.37 -16.40 -7.63
N PHE A 79 -2.94 -15.40 -6.93
CA PHE A 79 -2.39 -14.04 -6.88
C PHE A 79 -0.98 -14.04 -6.25
N ASP A 80 -0.03 -13.44 -6.96
CA ASP A 80 1.36 -13.28 -6.51
C ASP A 80 1.69 -11.78 -6.45
N ALA A 81 1.74 -11.21 -5.25
CA ALA A 81 2.04 -9.79 -5.05
C ALA A 81 3.42 -9.39 -5.57
N ALA A 82 4.42 -10.28 -5.48
CA ALA A 82 5.77 -9.99 -5.97
C ALA A 82 5.80 -9.93 -7.50
N ARG A 83 5.07 -10.82 -8.18
CA ARG A 83 4.91 -10.79 -9.63
C ARG A 83 4.12 -9.56 -10.07
N TYR A 84 3.04 -9.23 -9.36
CA TYR A 84 2.21 -8.06 -9.63
C TYR A 84 3.01 -6.76 -9.52
N ILE A 85 3.76 -6.57 -8.42
CA ILE A 85 4.60 -5.38 -8.19
C ILE A 85 5.71 -5.22 -9.25
N ARG A 86 6.25 -6.32 -9.76
CA ARG A 86 7.27 -6.30 -10.82
C ARG A 86 6.69 -5.98 -12.20
N GLY A 87 5.37 -6.07 -12.37
CA GLY A 87 4.69 -5.89 -13.65
C GLY A 87 4.82 -7.11 -14.58
N ASP A 88 5.11 -8.28 -14.02
CA ASP A 88 5.26 -9.55 -14.76
C ASP A 88 3.92 -10.30 -14.93
N GLY A 89 2.80 -9.66 -14.54
CA GLY A 89 1.43 -10.19 -14.55
C GLY A 89 0.73 -10.08 -15.89
#